data_AF-A0A0K0DK95-F1
#
_entry.id   AF-A0A0K0DK95-F1
#
_cell.length_a   1.000
_cell.length_b   1.000
_cell.length_c   1.000
_cell.angle_alpha   90.00
_cell.angle_beta   90.00
_cell.angle_gamma   90.00
#
_symmetry.space_group_name_H-M   'P 1'
#
loop_
_entity.id
_entity.type
_entity.pdbx_description
1 polymer ?
#
loop_
_entity_poly.entity_id
_entity_poly.type
_entity_poly.pdbx_seq_one_letter_code
_entity_poly.pdbx_strand_id
1 'polypeptide(L)'
;MSDEFSSLSGFDYMIDKTWDGLPVDHDPIHVRMKWHFAKQRGKPHKRVIKINFEAPLFDDPEAPPDPPGILPGLWEYEVVEFFFANNRDQYIEVEVGPHGHWLCMLFDGIRKPFNSGEDLELEITNKFVGNVWNCELEIPLAYLPGSKYYITKFNSFAIHGTGNERVYEAFSPVTDGNYEEPDFHRLQFYEKINMRRLLPDGYGTKPFIDYKYGDIWKDHY
;
A
#
# COMPACT_ATOMS: atom_id res chain seq x y z
N MET A 1 -22.35 12.71 -27.04
CA MET A 1 -21.16 11.98 -26.56
C MET A 1 -21.51 11.53 -25.16
N SER A 2 -21.59 10.23 -24.95
CA SER A 2 -22.09 9.64 -23.71
C SER A 2 -21.14 9.97 -22.56
N ASP A 3 -21.65 10.70 -21.57
CA ASP A 3 -21.07 10.73 -20.22
C ASP A 3 -21.18 9.30 -19.66
N GLU A 4 -20.15 8.47 -19.90
CA GLU A 4 -19.91 7.32 -19.04
C GLU A 4 -19.59 7.89 -17.66
N PHE A 5 -20.58 7.91 -16.78
CA PHE A 5 -20.33 8.12 -15.37
C PHE A 5 -19.25 7.13 -14.95
N SER A 6 -18.07 7.63 -14.57
CA SER A 6 -17.04 6.85 -13.91
C SER A 6 -17.67 6.18 -12.68
N SER A 7 -18.08 4.92 -12.83
CA SER A 7 -18.58 4.12 -11.72
C SER A 7 -17.35 3.61 -10.96
N LEU A 8 -16.79 4.47 -10.11
CA LEU A 8 -15.72 4.12 -9.19
C LEU A 8 -16.20 2.97 -8.30
N SER A 9 -15.92 1.75 -8.74
CA SER A 9 -16.37 0.51 -8.09
C SER A 9 -15.46 0.11 -6.94
N GLY A 10 -14.28 0.71 -6.84
CA GLY A 10 -13.23 0.29 -5.93
C GLY A 10 -12.48 -0.95 -6.44
N PHE A 11 -11.65 -1.48 -5.56
CA PHE A 11 -10.86 -2.69 -5.77
C PHE A 11 -10.87 -3.50 -4.47
N ASP A 12 -11.48 -4.68 -4.52
CA ASP A 12 -11.60 -5.61 -3.40
C ASP A 12 -10.82 -6.89 -3.75
N TYR A 13 -10.02 -7.41 -2.81
CA TYR A 13 -9.24 -8.64 -2.98
C TYR A 13 -8.93 -9.27 -1.62
N MET A 14 -8.26 -10.42 -1.64
CA MET A 14 -7.79 -11.11 -0.43
C MET A 14 -6.31 -11.43 -0.56
N ILE A 15 -5.60 -11.43 0.57
CA ILE A 15 -4.31 -12.09 0.70
C ILE A 15 -4.62 -13.46 1.32
N ASP A 16 -4.51 -14.51 0.51
CA ASP A 16 -4.89 -15.88 0.87
C ASP A 16 -3.76 -16.89 0.57
N LYS A 17 -2.58 -16.40 0.24
CA LYS A 17 -1.41 -17.20 -0.13
C LYS A 17 -0.12 -16.63 0.46
N THR A 18 0.83 -17.51 0.67
CA THR A 18 2.24 -17.19 0.91
C THR A 18 2.88 -16.57 -0.35
N TRP A 19 4.05 -15.96 -0.18
CA TRP A 19 4.85 -15.34 -1.24
C TRP A 19 5.19 -16.29 -2.39
N ASP A 20 5.26 -17.60 -2.12
CA ASP A 20 5.52 -18.68 -3.07
C ASP A 20 4.25 -19.37 -3.59
N GLY A 21 3.07 -18.90 -3.18
CA GLY A 21 1.78 -19.29 -3.74
C GLY A 21 1.09 -20.46 -3.06
N LEU A 22 1.55 -20.87 -1.87
CA LEU A 22 0.87 -21.87 -1.04
C LEU A 22 -0.30 -21.21 -0.30
N PRO A 23 -1.42 -21.91 -0.04
CA PRO A 23 -2.50 -21.35 0.78
C PRO A 23 -2.04 -21.05 2.21
N VAL A 24 -2.57 -19.98 2.80
CA VAL A 24 -2.41 -19.71 4.24
C VAL A 24 -3.24 -20.66 5.10
N ASP A 25 -2.88 -20.83 6.37
CA ASP A 25 -3.53 -21.73 7.32
C ASP A 25 -4.46 -21.02 8.34
N HIS A 26 -4.67 -19.72 8.17
CA HIS A 26 -5.59 -18.88 8.94
C HIS A 26 -6.64 -18.21 8.04
N ASP A 27 -7.49 -17.37 8.64
CA ASP A 27 -8.46 -16.57 7.87
C ASP A 27 -7.73 -15.58 6.93
N PRO A 28 -8.10 -15.48 5.65
CA PRO A 28 -7.49 -14.55 4.71
C PRO A 28 -7.64 -13.09 5.12
N ILE A 29 -6.68 -12.26 4.70
CA ILE A 29 -6.78 -10.81 4.89
C ILE A 29 -7.67 -10.24 3.80
N HIS A 30 -8.79 -9.63 4.18
CA HIS A 30 -9.71 -9.02 3.24
C HIS A 30 -9.38 -7.54 3.08
N VAL A 31 -9.15 -7.08 1.84
CA VAL A 31 -8.83 -5.68 1.55
C VAL A 31 -9.86 -5.07 0.63
N ARG A 32 -10.23 -3.82 0.94
CA ARG A 32 -11.09 -2.97 0.13
C ARG A 32 -10.49 -1.59 -0.06
N MET A 33 -10.33 -1.21 -1.32
CA MET A 33 -9.82 0.10 -1.72
C MET A 33 -10.89 0.91 -2.44
N LYS A 34 -11.03 2.19 -2.10
CA LYS A 34 -11.98 3.11 -2.73
C LYS A 34 -11.43 4.52 -2.84
N TRP A 35 -11.93 5.24 -3.83
CA TRP A 35 -11.75 6.69 -3.91
C TRP A 35 -12.37 7.37 -2.68
N HIS A 36 -11.65 8.30 -2.06
CA HIS A 36 -12.21 9.20 -1.09
C HIS A 36 -11.87 10.67 -1.41
N PHE A 37 -12.92 11.48 -1.50
CA PHE A 37 -12.84 12.93 -1.67
C PHE A 37 -13.60 13.63 -0.54
N ALA A 38 -12.92 14.56 0.13
CA ALA A 38 -13.56 15.43 1.11
C ALA A 38 -13.15 16.89 0.90
N LYS A 39 -14.17 17.77 0.82
CA LYS A 39 -13.93 19.22 0.80
C LYS A 39 -13.49 19.66 2.19
N GLN A 40 -12.31 20.26 2.26
CA GLN A 40 -11.80 20.87 3.49
C GLN A 40 -11.86 22.40 3.35
N ARG A 41 -12.34 23.09 4.38
CA ARG A 41 -12.39 24.55 4.42
C ARG A 41 -11.05 25.08 4.91
N GLY A 42 -10.44 26.01 4.16
CA GLY A 42 -9.17 26.63 4.54
C GLY A 42 -7.94 25.73 4.37
N LYS A 43 -8.09 24.54 3.76
CA LYS A 43 -7.03 23.60 3.40
C LYS A 43 -7.30 23.04 2.01
N PRO A 44 -6.31 22.48 1.29
CA PRO A 44 -6.57 21.75 0.06
C PRO A 44 -7.57 20.60 0.28
N HIS A 45 -8.37 20.31 -0.72
CA HIS A 45 -9.35 19.22 -0.61
C HIS A 45 -8.63 17.87 -0.50
N LYS A 46 -9.16 17.01 0.36
CA LYS A 46 -8.67 15.66 0.55
C LYS A 46 -8.98 14.80 -0.66
N ARG A 47 -7.95 14.12 -1.16
CA ARG A 47 -7.96 13.30 -2.35
C ARG A 47 -7.06 12.11 -2.07
N VAL A 48 -7.66 10.98 -1.71
CA VAL A 48 -6.92 9.81 -1.21
C VAL A 48 -7.49 8.51 -1.78
N ILE A 49 -6.65 7.49 -1.89
CA ILE A 49 -7.12 6.11 -1.91
C ILE A 49 -7.34 5.70 -0.46
N LYS A 50 -8.58 5.40 -0.11
CA LYS A 50 -8.93 4.87 1.20
C LYS A 50 -8.90 3.35 1.15
N ILE A 51 -8.09 2.75 1.99
CA ILE A 51 -7.93 1.30 2.11
C ILE A 51 -8.52 0.90 3.46
N ASN A 52 -9.34 -0.15 3.45
CA ASN A 52 -9.82 -0.81 4.66
C ASN A 52 -9.41 -2.27 4.57
N PHE A 53 -8.92 -2.85 5.65
CA PHE A 53 -8.71 -4.28 5.69
C PHE A 53 -9.06 -4.90 7.03
N GLU A 54 -9.37 -6.20 6.97
CA GLU A 54 -9.61 -7.08 8.10
C GLU A 54 -8.57 -8.19 8.01
N ALA A 55 -7.71 -8.28 9.02
CA ALA A 55 -6.66 -9.27 9.15
C ALA A 55 -6.77 -9.99 10.50
N PRO A 56 -6.32 -11.25 10.62
CA PRO A 56 -5.99 -11.80 11.94
C PRO A 56 -4.95 -10.90 12.62
N LEU A 57 -5.08 -10.72 13.94
CA LEU A 57 -4.02 -10.16 14.78
C LEU A 57 -3.15 -11.31 15.27
N PHE A 58 -1.89 -11.33 14.83
CA PHE A 58 -0.91 -12.34 15.25
C PHE A 58 -0.16 -11.92 16.51
N ASP A 59 0.14 -10.62 16.64
CA ASP A 59 0.96 -10.01 17.67
C ASP A 59 2.33 -10.71 17.84
N ASP A 60 2.87 -11.18 16.71
CA ASP A 60 4.17 -11.86 16.61
C ASP A 60 4.93 -11.31 15.37
N PRO A 61 6.10 -10.67 15.56
CA PRO A 61 6.76 -10.37 16.84
C PRO A 61 5.97 -9.41 17.73
N GLU A 62 6.43 -9.29 18.98
CA GLU A 62 5.99 -8.24 19.90
C GLU A 62 6.04 -6.85 19.25
N ALA A 63 5.14 -5.98 19.68
CA ALA A 63 5.04 -4.60 19.22
C ALA A 63 6.40 -3.87 19.18
N PRO A 64 6.62 -2.97 18.20
CA PRO A 64 7.80 -2.12 18.20
C PRO A 64 7.95 -1.34 19.52
N PRO A 65 9.18 -1.17 20.03
CA PRO A 65 9.42 -0.45 21.28
C PRO A 65 9.17 1.06 21.15
N ASP A 66 9.23 1.58 19.92
CA ASP A 66 8.97 2.97 19.59
C ASP A 66 7.47 3.31 19.75
N PRO A 67 7.12 4.56 20.10
CA PRO A 67 5.72 4.98 20.12
C PRO A 67 5.09 4.91 18.72
N PRO A 68 3.75 4.82 18.61
CA PRO A 68 3.05 4.85 17.34
C PRO A 68 3.47 6.05 16.48
N GLY A 69 3.78 5.81 15.21
CA GLY A 69 4.42 6.80 14.35
C GLY A 69 5.09 6.19 13.12
N ILE A 70 5.87 7.02 12.42
CA ILE A 70 6.75 6.57 11.35
C ILE A 70 7.81 5.61 11.93
N LEU A 71 7.95 4.43 11.35
CA LEU A 71 8.94 3.43 11.79
C LEU A 71 9.71 2.84 10.60
N PRO A 72 10.94 3.27 10.34
CA PRO A 72 11.84 2.58 9.41
C PRO A 72 12.11 1.14 9.89
N GLY A 73 12.00 0.16 8.99
CA GLY A 73 12.14 -1.25 9.35
C GLY A 73 10.87 -1.89 9.93
N LEU A 74 9.69 -1.30 9.67
CA LEU A 74 8.42 -1.86 10.14
C LEU A 74 8.17 -3.28 9.60
N TRP A 75 8.68 -3.61 8.41
CA TRP A 75 8.70 -4.97 7.86
C TRP A 75 9.40 -6.04 8.72
N GLU A 76 10.09 -5.68 9.82
CA GLU A 76 10.60 -6.63 10.81
C GLU A 76 9.51 -7.10 11.80
N TYR A 77 8.35 -6.42 11.82
CA TYR A 77 7.22 -6.67 12.70
C TYR A 77 6.02 -7.31 11.98
N GLU A 78 4.90 -7.46 12.69
CA GLU A 78 3.60 -7.73 12.06
C GLU A 78 3.18 -6.51 11.24
N VAL A 79 2.98 -6.70 9.94
CA VAL A 79 2.73 -5.61 9.00
C VAL A 79 1.83 -6.06 7.84
N VAL A 80 1.04 -5.12 7.31
CA VAL A 80 0.41 -5.24 5.99
C VAL A 80 0.97 -4.16 5.08
N GLU A 81 1.35 -4.55 3.86
CA GLU A 81 2.03 -3.70 2.90
C GLU A 81 1.24 -3.54 1.60
N PHE A 82 1.36 -2.38 0.97
CA PHE A 82 0.72 -2.05 -0.30
C PHE A 82 1.72 -1.40 -1.26
N PHE A 83 1.84 -1.96 -2.45
CA PHE A 83 2.73 -1.44 -3.49
C PHE A 83 1.94 -1.01 -4.72
N PHE A 84 2.16 0.24 -5.14
CA PHE A 84 1.59 0.78 -6.37
C PHE A 84 2.73 1.14 -7.30
N ALA A 85 2.85 0.44 -8.43
CA ALA A 85 3.95 0.59 -9.38
C ALA A 85 3.48 1.00 -10.79
N ASN A 86 4.34 1.70 -11.52
CA ASN A 86 4.17 1.98 -12.94
C ASN A 86 5.16 1.17 -13.80
N ASN A 87 5.12 1.35 -15.13
CA ASN A 87 5.98 0.63 -16.07
C ASN A 87 7.41 1.19 -16.20
N ARG A 88 7.78 2.21 -15.42
CA ARG A 88 9.17 2.72 -15.31
C ARG A 88 9.85 2.23 -14.04
N ASP A 89 9.26 1.26 -13.35
CA ASP A 89 9.72 0.75 -12.06
C ASP A 89 9.76 1.85 -10.98
N GLN A 90 8.89 2.86 -11.10
CA GLN A 90 8.61 3.81 -10.04
C GLN A 90 7.42 3.33 -9.26
N TYR A 91 7.53 3.38 -7.94
CA TYR A 91 6.51 2.83 -7.07
C TYR A 91 6.54 3.49 -5.70
N ILE A 92 5.45 3.27 -4.97
CA ILE A 92 5.42 3.50 -3.53
C ILE A 92 5.28 2.16 -2.82
N GLU A 93 5.78 2.12 -1.60
CA GLU A 93 5.61 1.05 -0.62
C GLU A 93 4.97 1.68 0.60
N VAL A 94 3.83 1.14 1.03
CA VAL A 94 3.09 1.62 2.19
C VAL A 94 2.91 0.47 3.16
N GLU A 95 3.46 0.61 4.35
CA GLU A 95 3.46 -0.38 5.41
C GLU A 95 2.65 0.15 6.59
N VAL A 96 1.83 -0.71 7.20
CA VAL A 96 1.11 -0.40 8.43
C VAL A 96 1.16 -1.57 9.40
N GLY A 97 1.40 -1.30 10.67
CA GLY A 97 1.38 -2.29 11.74
C GLY A 97 0.14 -2.16 12.63
N PRO A 98 -0.24 -3.21 13.38
CA PRO A 98 -1.39 -3.17 14.28
C PRO A 98 -1.22 -2.16 15.41
N HIS A 99 0.03 -1.86 15.80
CA HIS A 99 0.37 -0.99 16.92
C HIS A 99 0.40 0.51 16.59
N GLY A 100 -0.07 0.89 15.39
CA GLY A 100 -0.18 2.29 14.98
C GLY A 100 1.09 2.87 14.36
N HIS A 101 2.04 2.00 14.02
CA HIS A 101 3.22 2.35 13.23
C HIS A 101 2.93 2.28 11.74
N TRP A 102 3.63 3.10 10.96
CA TRP A 102 3.57 3.04 9.50
C TRP A 102 4.90 3.42 8.86
N LEU A 103 5.04 3.08 7.59
CA LEU A 103 6.11 3.58 6.73
C LEU A 103 5.54 3.80 5.33
N CYS A 104 6.01 4.85 4.66
CA CYS A 104 5.64 5.12 3.27
C CYS A 104 6.91 5.53 2.52
N MET A 105 7.36 4.72 1.57
CA MET A 105 8.59 4.97 0.81
C MET A 105 8.27 5.21 -0.66
N LEU A 106 9.09 6.04 -1.32
CA LEU A 106 8.94 6.39 -2.73
C LEU A 106 10.21 6.04 -3.51
N PHE A 107 10.03 5.32 -4.61
CA PHE A 107 11.12 4.73 -5.39
C PHE A 107 11.13 5.20 -6.84
N ASP A 108 12.33 5.46 -7.37
CA ASP A 108 12.59 5.70 -8.79
C ASP A 108 13.54 4.62 -9.33
N GLY A 109 12.96 3.46 -9.61
CA GLY A 109 13.65 2.22 -9.92
C GLY A 109 13.64 1.23 -8.75
N ILE A 110 13.76 -0.06 -9.09
CA ILE A 110 13.77 -1.17 -8.12
C ILE A 110 14.84 -0.94 -7.05
N ARG A 111 14.41 -0.87 -5.78
CA ARG A 111 15.25 -0.66 -4.59
C ARG A 111 16.07 0.63 -4.63
N LYS A 112 15.55 1.67 -5.28
CA LYS A 112 16.16 3.02 -5.33
C LYS A 112 15.21 4.04 -4.69
N PRO A 113 15.11 4.08 -3.34
CA PRO A 113 14.30 5.07 -2.68
C PRO A 113 14.91 6.46 -2.88
N PHE A 114 14.09 7.43 -3.27
CA PHE A 114 14.46 8.86 -3.22
C PHE A 114 13.81 9.57 -2.02
N ASN A 115 12.77 8.95 -1.43
CA ASN A 115 12.23 9.29 -0.13
C ASN A 115 12.07 7.98 0.68
N SER A 116 12.71 7.93 1.85
CA SER A 116 12.73 6.75 2.73
C SER A 116 11.67 6.78 3.83
N GLY A 117 10.65 7.63 3.70
CA GLY A 117 9.46 7.67 4.55
C GLY A 117 9.59 8.41 5.87
N GLU A 118 10.73 9.05 6.14
CA GLU A 118 11.01 9.76 7.40
C GLU A 118 10.02 10.90 7.69
N ASP A 119 9.35 11.43 6.67
CA ASP A 119 8.47 12.58 6.78
C ASP A 119 7.06 12.36 6.20
N LEU A 120 6.75 11.21 5.62
CA LEU A 120 5.46 10.96 4.97
C LEU A 120 4.41 10.48 5.98
N GLU A 121 3.44 11.36 6.25
CA GLU A 121 2.36 11.11 7.21
C GLU A 121 1.20 10.37 6.53
N LEU A 122 0.63 9.39 7.23
CA LEU A 122 -0.59 8.70 6.84
C LEU A 122 -1.66 8.89 7.91
N GLU A 123 -2.91 9.02 7.49
CA GLU A 123 -4.05 8.92 8.38
C GLU A 123 -4.43 7.44 8.50
N ILE A 124 -4.24 6.86 9.70
CA ILE A 124 -4.47 5.44 9.99
C ILE A 124 -5.35 5.31 11.24
N THR A 125 -6.27 4.35 11.22
CA THR A 125 -7.08 3.97 12.37
C THR A 125 -7.10 2.46 12.49
N ASN A 126 -6.59 1.95 13.62
CA ASN A 126 -6.68 0.55 13.99
C ASN A 126 -7.81 0.33 15.00
N LYS A 127 -8.58 -0.73 14.80
CA LYS A 127 -9.63 -1.20 15.70
C LYS A 127 -9.57 -2.72 15.81
N PHE A 128 -9.69 -3.23 17.02
CA PHE A 128 -9.66 -4.66 17.28
C PHE A 128 -11.05 -5.17 17.68
N VAL A 129 -11.50 -6.26 17.07
CA VAL A 129 -12.74 -6.96 17.42
C VAL A 129 -12.39 -8.44 17.63
N GLY A 130 -12.25 -8.86 18.88
CA GLY A 130 -11.63 -10.15 19.19
C GLY A 130 -10.19 -10.16 18.69
N ASN A 131 -9.81 -11.20 17.94
CA ASN A 131 -8.49 -11.34 17.32
C ASN A 131 -8.46 -10.84 15.87
N VAL A 132 -9.41 -9.97 15.47
CA VAL A 132 -9.42 -9.39 14.12
C VAL A 132 -8.95 -7.94 14.22
N TRP A 133 -7.83 -7.67 13.56
CA TRP A 133 -7.31 -6.34 13.31
C TRP A 133 -8.05 -5.72 12.12
N ASN A 134 -8.82 -4.67 12.41
CA ASN A 134 -9.49 -3.85 11.41
C ASN A 134 -8.68 -2.57 11.25
N CYS A 135 -8.14 -2.34 10.06
CA CYS A 135 -7.37 -1.14 9.75
C CYS A 135 -8.09 -0.32 8.68
N GLU A 136 -8.06 0.99 8.86
CA GLU A 136 -8.40 1.97 7.85
C GLU A 136 -7.18 2.88 7.65
N LEU A 137 -6.70 3.00 6.40
CA LEU A 137 -5.65 3.94 6.04
C LEU A 137 -5.98 4.74 4.79
N GLU A 138 -5.37 5.90 4.66
CA GLU A 138 -5.59 6.80 3.53
C GLU A 138 -4.28 7.23 2.89
N ILE A 139 -4.11 6.88 1.62
CA ILE A 139 -2.94 7.22 0.83
C ILE A 139 -3.24 8.48 0.01
N PRO A 140 -2.54 9.61 0.25
CA PRO A 140 -2.64 10.81 -0.57
C PRO A 140 -2.29 10.53 -2.03
N LEU A 141 -3.10 11.05 -2.96
CA LEU A 141 -2.80 10.91 -4.40
C LEU A 141 -1.47 11.57 -4.81
N ALA A 142 -0.99 12.54 -4.04
CA ALA A 142 0.29 13.19 -4.26
C ALA A 142 1.49 12.26 -4.03
N TYR A 143 1.31 11.17 -3.27
CA TYR A 143 2.38 10.21 -3.01
C TYR A 143 2.58 9.26 -4.19
N LEU A 144 1.53 8.99 -4.96
CA LEU A 144 1.61 8.11 -6.12
C LEU A 144 2.38 8.78 -7.27
N PRO A 145 3.24 8.04 -8.01
CA PRO A 145 3.88 8.56 -9.22
C PRO A 145 2.82 8.95 -10.26
N GLY A 146 2.88 10.21 -10.71
CA GLY A 146 1.85 10.83 -11.55
C GLY A 146 2.33 11.36 -12.91
N SER A 147 1.48 12.21 -13.50
CA SER A 147 1.66 13.06 -14.71
C SER A 147 1.89 12.39 -16.07
N LYS A 148 2.64 11.29 -16.14
CA LYS A 148 3.04 10.63 -17.39
C LYS A 148 3.10 9.11 -17.29
N TYR A 149 3.36 8.58 -16.10
CA TYR A 149 3.53 7.15 -15.84
C TYR A 149 2.59 6.72 -14.73
N TYR A 150 1.31 6.65 -15.09
CA TYR A 150 0.22 6.18 -14.25
C TYR A 150 0.56 4.82 -13.63
N ILE A 151 0.06 4.57 -12.42
CA ILE A 151 0.11 3.24 -11.81
C ILE A 151 -0.59 2.23 -12.72
N THR A 152 0.11 1.12 -12.97
CA THR A 152 -0.35 0.03 -13.84
C THR A 152 -0.26 -1.33 -13.17
N LYS A 153 0.51 -1.44 -12.09
CA LYS A 153 0.77 -2.67 -11.36
C LYS A 153 0.53 -2.48 -9.87
N PHE A 154 0.12 -3.55 -9.21
CA PHE A 154 -0.19 -3.54 -7.80
C PHE A 154 0.17 -4.89 -7.16
N ASN A 155 0.64 -4.83 -5.92
CA ASN A 155 0.67 -6.00 -5.04
C ASN A 155 0.46 -5.57 -3.60
N SER A 156 0.20 -6.54 -2.74
CA SER A 156 0.01 -6.34 -1.32
C SER A 156 0.53 -7.56 -0.59
N PHE A 157 1.12 -7.32 0.58
CA PHE A 157 1.80 -8.35 1.34
C PHE A 157 1.37 -8.28 2.80
N ALA A 158 1.57 -9.36 3.53
CA ALA A 158 1.52 -9.35 4.97
C ALA A 158 2.71 -10.16 5.50
N ILE A 159 3.24 -9.72 6.63
CA ILE A 159 4.33 -10.40 7.32
C ILE A 159 3.93 -10.53 8.77
N HIS A 160 4.17 -11.71 9.34
CA HIS A 160 4.02 -12.00 10.76
C HIS A 160 4.94 -13.16 11.15
N GLY A 161 4.99 -13.49 12.43
CA GLY A 161 5.83 -14.56 12.95
C GLY A 161 7.30 -14.14 13.12
N THR A 162 8.04 -14.95 13.87
CA THR A 162 9.44 -14.70 14.21
C THR A 162 10.37 -15.85 13.86
N GLY A 163 11.62 -15.50 13.52
CA GLY A 163 12.66 -16.48 13.23
C GLY A 163 12.26 -17.43 12.10
N ASN A 164 12.28 -18.73 12.36
CA ASN A 164 11.94 -19.75 11.36
C ASN A 164 10.43 -19.88 11.11
N GLU A 165 9.60 -19.34 11.99
CA GLU A 165 8.14 -19.32 11.85
C GLU A 165 7.66 -18.03 11.20
N ARG A 166 8.57 -17.20 10.68
CA ARG A 166 8.22 -15.97 9.97
C ARG A 166 7.52 -16.29 8.65
N VAL A 167 6.33 -15.76 8.48
CA VAL A 167 5.46 -15.98 7.33
C VAL A 167 5.44 -14.74 6.47
N TYR A 168 5.52 -14.95 5.16
CA TYR A 168 5.45 -13.90 4.15
C TYR A 168 4.29 -14.23 3.21
N GLU A 169 3.27 -13.39 3.20
CA GLU A 169 2.05 -13.55 2.42
C GLU A 169 1.98 -12.54 1.29
N ALA A 170 1.26 -12.90 0.22
CA ALA A 170 1.13 -12.06 -0.95
C ALA A 170 -0.24 -12.20 -1.62
N PHE A 171 -0.82 -11.07 -2.03
CA PHE A 171 -1.96 -11.05 -2.94
C PHE A 171 -1.61 -11.71 -4.28
N SER A 172 -0.45 -11.34 -4.84
CA SER A 172 0.16 -12.01 -5.99
C SER A 172 1.52 -12.58 -5.59
N PRO A 173 1.73 -13.91 -5.67
CA PRO A 173 3.02 -14.53 -5.37
C PRO A 173 4.16 -13.89 -6.17
N VAL A 174 5.34 -13.75 -5.54
CA VAL A 174 6.51 -13.06 -6.11
C VAL A 174 7.59 -14.05 -6.59
N THR A 175 7.14 -15.14 -7.21
CA THR A 175 7.98 -16.20 -7.73
C THR A 175 7.38 -16.84 -8.98
N ASP A 176 8.22 -17.47 -9.78
CA ASP A 176 7.86 -18.41 -10.85
C ASP A 176 8.29 -19.86 -10.52
N GLY A 177 8.66 -20.11 -9.26
CA GLY A 177 9.18 -21.39 -8.77
C GLY A 177 10.71 -21.50 -8.82
N ASN A 178 11.43 -20.49 -9.33
CA ASN A 178 12.89 -20.48 -9.40
C ASN A 178 13.57 -19.61 -8.33
N TYR A 179 12.81 -19.10 -7.36
CA TYR A 179 13.33 -18.29 -6.26
C TYR A 179 13.20 -19.04 -4.94
N GLU A 180 14.26 -19.00 -4.14
CA GLU A 180 14.34 -19.69 -2.84
C GLU A 180 13.87 -18.81 -1.67
N GLU A 181 13.82 -17.48 -1.85
CA GLU A 181 13.51 -16.51 -0.80
C GLU A 181 12.48 -15.45 -1.26
N PRO A 182 11.66 -14.93 -0.33
CA PRO A 182 10.74 -13.83 -0.61
C PRO A 182 11.48 -12.55 -1.01
N ASP A 183 10.95 -11.84 -2.00
CA ASP A 183 11.41 -10.50 -2.36
C ASP A 183 10.24 -9.71 -2.96
N PHE A 184 9.69 -8.82 -2.16
CA PHE A 184 8.51 -8.04 -2.50
C PHE A 184 8.78 -6.97 -3.55
N HIS A 185 10.05 -6.66 -3.85
CA HIS A 185 10.42 -5.68 -4.88
C HIS A 185 10.53 -6.28 -6.30
N ARG A 186 10.15 -7.54 -6.50
CA ARG A 186 10.08 -8.18 -7.83
C ARG A 186 8.84 -7.72 -8.61
N LEU A 187 8.86 -6.47 -9.07
CA LEU A 187 7.74 -5.79 -9.76
C LEU A 187 7.24 -6.49 -11.03
N GLN A 188 7.98 -7.46 -11.57
CA GLN A 188 7.54 -8.30 -12.69
C GLN A 188 6.38 -9.24 -12.33
N PHE A 189 6.20 -9.58 -11.05
CA PHE A 189 5.15 -10.49 -10.57
C PHE A 189 3.87 -9.77 -10.13
N TYR A 190 3.89 -8.43 -10.12
CA TYR A 190 2.74 -7.65 -9.67
C TYR A 190 1.58 -7.76 -10.67
N GLU A 191 0.38 -7.83 -10.13
CA GLU A 191 -0.84 -7.89 -10.92
C GLU A 191 -1.15 -6.56 -11.58
N LYS A 192 -1.83 -6.61 -12.72
CA LYS A 192 -2.30 -5.39 -13.38
C LYS A 192 -3.45 -4.79 -12.59
N ILE A 193 -3.38 -3.49 -12.31
CA ILE A 193 -4.47 -2.76 -11.66
C ILE A 193 -5.11 -1.74 -12.60
N ASN A 194 -6.44 -1.70 -12.63
CA ASN A 194 -7.17 -0.68 -13.37
C ASN A 194 -7.52 0.50 -12.43
N MET A 195 -6.65 1.50 -12.40
CA MET A 195 -6.83 2.68 -11.55
C MET A 195 -8.10 3.48 -11.84
N ARG A 196 -8.72 3.34 -13.02
CA ARG A 196 -10.01 4.00 -13.32
C ARG A 196 -11.17 3.49 -12.46
N ARG A 197 -11.01 2.32 -11.82
CA ARG A 197 -11.98 1.82 -10.82
C ARG A 197 -11.80 2.48 -9.47
N LEU A 198 -10.60 2.98 -9.18
CA LEU A 198 -10.20 3.54 -7.89
C LEU A 198 -10.16 5.05 -7.87
N LEU A 199 -10.02 5.70 -9.02
CA LEU A 199 -9.74 7.13 -9.11
C LEU A 199 -10.54 7.76 -10.26
N PRO A 200 -11.02 9.01 -10.07
CA PRO A 200 -11.80 9.70 -11.09
C PRO A 200 -11.00 9.89 -12.39
N ASP A 201 -11.72 10.01 -13.49
CA ASP A 201 -11.11 10.27 -14.80
C ASP A 201 -10.22 11.51 -14.77
N GLY A 202 -9.11 11.44 -15.50
CA GLY A 202 -8.09 12.48 -15.50
C GLY A 202 -7.10 12.41 -14.33
N TYR A 203 -7.29 11.48 -13.37
CA TYR A 203 -6.22 11.11 -12.42
C TYR A 203 -4.93 10.81 -13.17
N GLY A 204 -3.83 11.46 -12.80
CA GLY A 204 -2.48 11.26 -13.34
C GLY A 204 -2.16 12.06 -14.61
N THR A 205 -3.08 12.90 -15.10
CA THR A 205 -2.81 13.83 -16.23
C THR A 205 -1.85 14.96 -15.86
N LYS A 206 -1.74 15.25 -14.56
CA LYS A 206 -0.84 16.23 -13.96
C LYS A 206 -0.36 15.68 -12.61
N PRO A 207 0.79 16.17 -12.10
CA PRO A 207 1.18 15.95 -10.71
C PRO A 207 0.06 16.34 -9.75
N PHE A 208 -0.17 15.51 -8.73
CA PHE A 208 -0.93 15.94 -7.56
C PHE A 208 0.03 16.66 -6.63
N ILE A 209 -0.27 17.91 -6.33
CA ILE A 209 0.53 18.73 -5.42
C ILE A 209 0.04 18.47 -4.00
N ASP A 210 0.94 17.96 -3.17
CA ASP A 210 0.72 17.90 -1.74
C ASP A 210 0.77 19.31 -1.13
N TYR A 211 -0.06 19.56 -0.13
CA TYR A 211 -0.08 20.87 0.53
C TYR A 211 1.20 21.17 1.31
N LYS A 212 1.74 20.15 2.00
CA LYS A 212 2.91 20.22 2.86
C LYS A 212 4.20 20.03 2.06
N TYR A 213 4.23 19.07 1.13
CA TYR A 213 5.45 18.67 0.41
C TYR A 213 5.55 19.22 -1.02
N GLY A 214 4.48 19.80 -1.58
CA GLY A 214 4.47 20.27 -2.96
C GLY A 214 4.40 19.13 -3.98
N ASP A 215 5.12 19.26 -5.10
CA ASP A 215 5.27 18.18 -6.09
C ASP A 215 6.42 17.25 -5.65
N ILE A 216 6.05 16.15 -4.98
CA ILE A 216 7.01 15.20 -4.41
C ILE A 216 7.84 14.51 -5.52
N TRP A 217 7.28 14.38 -6.72
CA TRP A 217 7.88 13.67 -7.85
C TRP A 217 8.53 14.61 -8.89
N LYS A 218 8.68 15.90 -8.60
CA LYS A 218 9.12 16.95 -9.56
C LYS A 218 10.37 16.61 -10.38
N ASP A 219 11.33 15.91 -9.79
CA ASP A 219 12.63 15.57 -10.42
C ASP A 219 12.65 14.14 -11.00
N HIS A 220 11.49 13.46 -11.03
CA HIS A 220 11.35 12.03 -11.35
C HIS A 220 10.37 11.74 -12.51
N TYR A 221 9.95 12.75 -13.31
CA TYR A 221 9.03 12.56 -14.46
C TYR A 221 9.70 12.19 -15.81
#